data_AF-A0A255SEM6-F1
#
_entry.id   AF-A0A255SEM6-F1
#
_cell.length_a   1.000
_cell.length_b   1.000
_cell.length_c   1.000
_cell.angle_alpha   90.00
_cell.angle_beta   90.00
_cell.angle_gamma   90.00
#
_symmetry.space_group_name_H-M   'P 1'
#
loop_
_entity.id
_entity.type
_entity.pdbx_description
1 polymer ?
#
loop_
_entity_poly.entity_id
_entity_poly.type
_entity_poly.pdbx_seq_one_letter_code
_entity_poly.pdbx_strand_id
1 'polypeptide(L)' 'MSDKNIIYKVYRFYRDGFRSMTIGRTLWTVIIIKLIVIFAVLKLFFFPDVVGRQAKNGDRATFVAGELTRR' A
#
# COMPACT_ATOMS: atom_id res chain seq x y z
N MET A 1 13.79 14.72 34.39
CA MET A 1 12.85 15.34 33.42
C MET A 1 13.66 15.93 32.25
N SER A 2 14.39 15.11 31.48
CA SER A 2 15.33 15.61 30.44
C SER A 2 15.34 14.82 29.12
N ASP A 3 14.59 13.72 28.99
CA ASP A 3 14.69 12.85 27.81
C ASP A 3 13.90 13.36 26.59
N LYS A 4 12.98 14.32 26.81
CA LYS A 4 12.15 14.92 25.75
C LYS A 4 12.96 15.68 24.69
N ASN A 5 14.19 16.07 25.00
CA ASN A 5 15.00 16.91 24.12
C ASN A 5 15.83 16.12 23.10
N ILE A 6 16.19 14.86 23.36
CA ILE A 6 17.04 14.09 22.45
C ILE A 6 16.24 13.66 21.23
N ILE A 7 15.06 13.08 21.44
CA ILE A 7 14.15 12.68 20.34
C ILE A 7 13.77 13.90 19.50
N TYR A 8 13.49 15.04 20.14
CA TYR A 8 13.20 16.29 19.44
C TYR A 8 14.40 16.82 18.63
N LYS A 9 15.62 16.74 19.18
CA LYS A 9 16.85 17.12 18.46
C LYS A 9 17.13 16.21 17.27
N VAL A 10 16.96 14.90 17.43
CA VAL A 10 17.14 13.92 16.34
C VAL A 10 16.11 14.17 15.24
N TYR A 11 14.84 14.37 15.60
CA TYR A 11 13.79 14.72 14.64
C TYR A 11 14.10 16.03 13.90
N ARG A 12 14.51 17.08 14.62
CA ARG A 12 14.91 18.36 14.02
C ARG A 12 16.07 18.20 13.06
N PHE A 13 17.13 17.50 13.48
CA PHE A 13 18.31 17.28 12.63
C PHE A 13 17.96 16.50 11.37
N TYR A 14 17.16 15.43 11.49
CA TYR A 14 16.70 14.66 10.34
C TYR A 14 15.83 15.51 9.40
N ARG A 15 14.88 16.28 9.96
CA ARG A 15 13.99 17.16 9.19
C ARG A 15 14.76 18.30 8.50
N ASP A 16 15.69 18.93 9.20
CA ASP A 16 16.51 20.05 8.69
C ASP A 16 17.51 19.56 7.64
N GLY A 17 18.17 18.42 7.87
CA GLY A 17 19.07 17.78 6.90
C GLY A 17 18.34 17.27 5.67
N PHE A 18 17.17 16.65 5.85
CA PHE A 18 16.34 16.18 4.74
C PHE A 18 15.78 17.34 3.89
N ARG A 19 15.45 18.47 4.51
CA ARG A 19 14.94 19.66 3.81
C ARG A 19 16.06 20.42 3.09
N SER A 20 17.26 20.51 3.64
CA SER A 20 18.41 21.19 3.02
C SER A 20 19.08 20.40 1.89
N MET A 21 18.83 19.08 1.81
CA MET A 21 19.36 18.24 0.74
C MET A 21 18.43 18.18 -0.49
N THR A 22 18.90 18.71 -1.62
CA THR A 22 18.26 18.54 -2.94
C THR A 22 18.29 17.08 -3.40
N ILE A 23 19.41 16.38 -3.19
CA ILE A 23 19.59 14.97 -3.59
C ILE A 23 18.68 14.03 -2.78
N GLY A 24 18.63 14.23 -1.46
CA GLY A 24 17.81 13.40 -0.55
C GLY A 24 16.32 13.51 -0.85
N ARG A 25 15.85 14.73 -1.16
CA ARG A 25 14.46 14.97 -1.57
C ARG A 25 14.12 14.24 -2.86
N THR A 26 14.97 14.34 -3.88
CA THR A 26 14.78 13.64 -5.16
C THR A 26 14.75 12.12 -4.95
N LEU A 27 15.67 11.56 -4.16
CA LEU A 27 15.67 10.13 -3.86
C LEU A 27 14.37 9.67 -3.19
N TRP A 28 13.90 10.42 -2.20
CA TRP A 28 12.64 10.13 -1.51
C TRP A 28 11.44 10.22 -2.43
N THR A 29 11.41 11.22 -3.31
CA THR A 29 10.39 11.34 -4.36
C THR A 29 10.41 10.11 -5.28
N VAL A 30 11.58 9.65 -5.71
CA VAL A 30 11.72 8.42 -6.52
C VAL A 30 11.21 7.21 -5.76
N ILE A 31 11.51 7.05 -4.48
CA ILE A 31 11.02 5.95 -3.65
C ILE A 31 9.49 5.99 -3.56
N ILE A 32 8.89 7.15 -3.26
CA ILE A 32 7.43 7.32 -3.21
C ILE A 32 6.79 6.94 -4.54
N ILE A 33 7.32 7.47 -5.65
CA ILE A 33 6.82 7.15 -6.99
C ILE A 33 6.90 5.64 -7.24
N LYS A 34 8.04 5.02 -6.92
CA LYS A 34 8.25 3.58 -7.13
C LYS A 34 7.27 2.75 -6.29
N LEU A 35 7.00 3.15 -5.04
CA LEU A 35 6.00 2.50 -4.18
C LEU A 35 4.58 2.64 -4.77
N ILE A 36 4.21 3.81 -5.27
CA ILE A 36 2.93 4.03 -5.95
C ILE A 36 2.84 3.16 -7.21
N VAL A 37 3.89 3.12 -8.04
CA VAL A 37 3.93 2.31 -9.26
C VAL A 37 3.84 0.82 -8.94
N ILE A 38 4.60 0.31 -7.97
CA ILE A 38 4.53 -1.09 -7.55
C ILE A 38 3.13 -1.40 -7.02
N PHE A 39 2.55 -0.55 -6.17
CA PHE A 39 1.19 -0.73 -5.68
C PHE A 39 0.16 -0.68 -6.81
N ALA A 40 0.30 0.23 -7.77
CA ALA A 40 -0.60 0.35 -8.91
C ALA A 40 -0.49 -0.84 -9.85
N VAL A 41 0.71 -1.36 -10.12
CA VAL A 41 0.94 -2.56 -10.92
C VAL A 41 0.37 -3.77 -10.18
N LEU A 42 0.75 -4.00 -8.93
CA LEU A 42 0.18 -5.09 -8.14
C LEU A 42 -1.35 -4.98 -8.07
N LYS A 43 -1.89 -3.78 -7.90
CA LYS A 43 -3.33 -3.56 -7.89
C LYS A 43 -3.96 -3.86 -9.26
N LEU A 44 -3.42 -3.32 -10.34
CA LEU A 44 -3.97 -3.49 -11.69
C LEU A 44 -3.77 -4.89 -12.27
N PHE A 45 -2.77 -5.65 -11.85
CA PHE A 45 -2.56 -7.02 -12.33
C PHE A 45 -3.15 -8.07 -11.39
N PHE A 46 -3.08 -7.90 -10.06
CA PHE A 46 -3.64 -8.86 -9.11
C PHE A 46 -5.14 -8.61 -8.83
N PHE A 47 -5.65 -7.37 -8.90
CA PHE A 47 -7.08 -7.11 -8.67
C PHE A 47 -8.04 -7.44 -9.83
N PRO A 48 -7.73 -7.32 -11.13
CA PRO A 48 -8.68 -7.77 -12.17
C PRO A 48 -8.91 -9.28 -12.08
N ASP A 49 -7.93 -10.04 -11.60
CA ASP A 49 -8.07 -11.48 -11.44
C ASP A 49 -8.88 -11.85 -10.18
N VAL A 50 -8.77 -11.10 -9.08
CA VAL A 50 -9.61 -11.35 -7.88
C VAL A 50 -11.01 -10.76 -8.01
N VAL A 51 -11.16 -9.56 -8.58
CA VAL A 51 -12.45 -8.88 -8.76
C VAL A 51 -13.16 -9.42 -9.99
N GLY A 52 -12.48 -9.68 -11.10
CA GLY A 52 -13.07 -10.32 -12.28
C GLY A 52 -13.49 -11.76 -12.02
N ARG A 53 -12.73 -12.53 -11.22
CA ARG A 53 -13.19 -13.84 -10.75
C ARG A 53 -14.29 -13.74 -9.70
N GLN A 54 -14.30 -12.78 -8.78
CA GLN A 54 -15.41 -12.63 -7.83
C GLN A 54 -16.68 -12.09 -8.50
N ALA A 55 -16.56 -11.20 -9.50
CA ALA A 55 -17.67 -10.65 -10.28
C ALA A 55 -18.22 -11.67 -11.29
N LYS A 56 -17.37 -12.50 -11.93
CA LYS A 56 -17.84 -13.66 -12.72
C LYS A 56 -18.34 -14.83 -11.85
N ASN A 57 -17.86 -14.94 -10.61
CA ASN A 57 -18.37 -15.88 -9.60
C ASN A 57 -19.48 -15.26 -8.72
N GLY A 58 -20.33 -14.40 -9.29
CA GLY A 58 -21.67 -14.16 -8.76
C GLY A 58 -22.56 -15.42 -8.71
N ASP A 59 -21.98 -16.60 -8.94
CA ASP A 59 -22.64 -17.90 -8.99
C ASP A 59 -22.11 -18.90 -7.94
N ARG A 60 -21.20 -18.50 -7.02
CA ARG A 60 -20.83 -19.39 -5.89
C ARG A 60 -21.98 -19.58 -4.91
N ALA A 61 -22.81 -18.56 -4.71
CA ALA A 61 -24.01 -18.67 -3.91
C ALA A 61 -25.03 -19.64 -4.55
N THR A 62 -25.20 -19.59 -5.88
CA THR A 62 -26.10 -20.46 -6.62
C THR A 62 -25.62 -21.91 -6.65
N PHE A 63 -24.30 -22.13 -6.79
CA PHE A 63 -23.73 -23.48 -6.81
C PHE A 63 -23.82 -24.17 -5.43
N VAL A 64 -23.61 -23.44 -4.34
CA VAL A 64 -23.76 -23.97 -2.98
C VAL A 64 -25.25 -24.14 -2.61
N ALA A 65 -26.13 -23.27 -3.09
CA ALA A 65 -27.57 -23.42 -2.92
C ALA A 65 -28.10 -24.67 -3.64
N GLY A 66 -27.66 -24.94 -4.87
CA GLY A 66 -28.06 -26.13 -5.64
C GLY A 66 -27.63 -27.45 -4.99
N GLU A 67 -26.47 -27.48 -4.32
CA GLU A 67 -25.99 -28.68 -3.63
C GLU A 67 -26.70 -28.91 -2.28
N LEU A 68 -27.18 -27.85 -1.62
CA LEU A 68 -27.99 -27.94 -0.40
C LEU A 68 -29.45 -28.31 -0.67
N THR A 69 -30.00 -27.97 -1.84
CA THR A 69 -31.36 -28.40 -2.26
C THR A 69 -31.40 -29.86 -2.75
N ARG A 70 -30.24 -30.46 -3.07
CA ARG A 70 -30.13 -31.86 -3.53
C ARG A 70 -29.81 -32.86 -2.40
N ARG A 71 -29.88 -32.45 -1.14
CA ARG A 71 -29.89 -33.34 0.04
C ARG A 71 -31.25 -33.28 0.70
#